data_AF-A0A960JCS6-F1
#
_entry.id   AF-A0A960JCS6-F1
#
_cell.length_a   1.000
_cell.length_b   1.000
_cell.length_c   1.000
_cell.angle_alpha   90.00
_cell.angle_beta   90.00
_cell.angle_gamma   90.00
#
_symmetry.space_group_name_H-M   'P 1'
#
loop_
_entity.id
_entity.type
_entity.pdbx_description
1 polymer ?
#
loop_
_entity_poly.entity_id
_entity_poly.type
_entity_poly.pdbx_seq_one_letter_code
_entity_poly.pdbx_strand_id
1 'polypeptide(L)'
;MASFASHAKKKLGPEALYEYAVAALGRRALTERELRLKLAQCAADEAHVDETLGRLQAIGYLDDQRTAESHAYSKRELEGLGARRVLNELRRRGIDQSTAERTVEEAYREVDELELIRQYLERKMGRRLEGKLEDPREVHRLTQRLMRAGFSVGRIREALGRVAADPAWLEGLEEPFDGDE
;
A
#
# COMPACT_ATOMS: atom_id res chain seq x y z
N MET A 1 -19.45 42.41 -3.70
CA MET A 1 -19.69 41.16 -2.96
C MET A 1 -18.36 40.47 -2.76
N ALA A 2 -17.83 40.61 -1.53
CA ALA A 2 -16.61 40.06 -0.92
C ALA A 2 -15.54 39.36 -1.78
N SER A 3 -14.36 39.97 -1.81
CA SER A 3 -13.07 39.39 -2.21
C SER A 3 -12.68 38.22 -1.28
N PHE A 4 -12.47 37.03 -1.84
CA PHE A 4 -11.77 35.95 -1.15
C PHE A 4 -10.27 36.22 -1.23
N ALA A 5 -9.76 37.01 -0.29
CA ALA A 5 -8.33 37.06 -0.03
C ALA A 5 -7.89 35.68 0.48
N SER A 6 -7.27 34.89 -0.39
CA SER A 6 -6.44 33.75 -0.01
C SER A 6 -5.43 34.23 1.02
N HIS A 7 -5.61 33.83 2.28
CA HIS A 7 -4.58 34.05 3.30
C HIS A 7 -3.41 33.16 2.92
N ALA A 8 -2.43 33.71 2.20
CA ALA A 8 -1.16 33.06 1.98
C ALA A 8 -0.56 32.75 3.36
N LYS A 9 -0.63 31.47 3.77
CA LYS A 9 -0.01 31.03 5.03
C LYS A 9 1.45 31.45 4.99
N LYS A 10 1.87 32.18 6.02
CA LYS A 10 3.26 32.59 6.21
C LYS A 10 4.14 31.35 6.07
N LYS A 11 5.10 31.40 5.14
CA LYS A 11 6.06 30.33 4.94
C LYS A 11 6.91 30.14 6.20
N LEU A 12 7.26 28.88 6.49
CA LEU A 12 8.00 28.47 7.67
C LEU A 12 9.50 28.61 7.44
N GLY A 13 10.20 29.17 8.42
CA GLY A 13 11.66 29.09 8.54
C GLY A 13 12.12 27.72 9.08
N PRO A 14 13.44 27.49 9.21
CA PRO A 14 14.00 26.16 9.45
C PRO A 14 13.50 25.49 10.74
N GLU A 15 13.50 26.19 11.88
CA GLU A 15 13.06 25.61 13.16
C GLU A 15 11.57 25.25 13.15
N ALA A 16 10.72 26.16 12.65
CA ALA A 16 9.29 25.92 12.56
C ALA A 16 8.95 24.81 11.54
N LEU A 17 9.75 24.67 10.48
CA LEU A 17 9.62 23.60 9.50
C LEU A 17 9.99 22.24 10.10
N TYR A 18 11.06 22.19 10.89
CA TYR A 18 11.47 20.99 11.63
C TYR A 18 10.42 20.57 12.66
N GLU A 19 9.89 21.50 13.46
CA GLU A 19 8.79 21.21 14.40
C GLU A 19 7.54 20.68 13.69
N TYR A 20 7.19 21.29 12.54
CA TYR A 20 6.11 20.81 11.70
C TYR A 20 6.37 19.39 11.19
N ALA A 21 7.59 19.09 10.76
CA ALA A 21 7.98 17.77 10.26
C ALA A 21 7.91 16.69 11.36
N VAL A 22 8.42 16.98 12.56
CA VAL A 22 8.33 16.10 13.72
C VAL A 22 6.85 15.84 14.08
N ALA A 23 6.03 16.89 14.12
CA ALA A 23 4.60 16.75 14.38
C ALA A 23 3.87 15.93 13.29
N ALA A 24 4.30 16.03 12.03
CA ALA A 24 3.75 15.24 10.94
C ALA A 24 4.09 13.75 11.09
N LEU A 25 5.36 13.44 11.37
CA LEU A 25 5.84 12.06 11.61
C LEU A 25 5.19 11.44 12.86
N GLY A 26 4.95 12.24 13.90
CA GLY A 26 4.26 11.77 15.11
C GLY A 26 2.79 11.40 14.90
N ARG A 27 2.14 11.92 13.85
CA ARG A 27 0.73 11.58 13.51
C ARG A 27 0.62 10.36 12.62
N ARG A 28 1.58 10.15 11.72
CA ARG A 28 1.60 9.04 10.76
C ARG A 28 3.03 8.81 10.28
N ALA A 29 3.41 7.54 10.08
CA ALA A 29 4.60 7.21 9.31
C ALA A 29 4.51 7.81 7.89
N LEU A 30 5.56 8.52 7.48
CA LEU A 30 5.69 9.14 6.17
C LEU A 30 6.98 8.67 5.52
N THR A 31 6.96 8.47 4.21
CA THR A 31 8.18 8.32 3.43
C THR A 31 8.88 9.67 3.26
N GLU A 32 10.14 9.67 2.86
CA GLU A 32 10.88 10.89 2.53
C GLU A 32 10.13 11.68 1.47
N ARG A 33 9.64 11.01 0.42
CA ARG A 33 8.87 11.66 -0.66
C ARG A 33 7.59 12.31 -0.11
N GLU A 34 6.82 11.60 0.71
CA GLU A 34 5.59 12.12 1.31
C GLU A 34 5.87 13.32 2.22
N LEU A 35 6.94 13.28 3.01
CA LEU A 35 7.33 14.37 3.90
C LEU A 35 7.85 15.58 3.09
N ARG A 36 8.73 15.37 2.11
CA ARG A 36 9.23 16.42 1.20
C ARG A 36 8.07 17.19 0.56
N LEU A 37 7.08 16.48 0.00
CA LEU A 37 5.89 17.09 -0.62
C LEU A 37 5.08 17.94 0.36
N LYS A 38 5.02 17.56 1.65
CA LYS A 38 4.35 18.36 2.68
C LYS A 38 5.16 19.60 3.05
N LEU A 39 6.47 19.45 3.23
CA LEU A 39 7.36 20.55 3.62
C LEU A 39 7.46 21.60 2.51
N ALA A 40 7.56 21.20 1.25
CA ALA A 40 7.62 22.11 0.10
C ALA A 40 6.41 23.07 0.03
N GLN A 41 5.24 22.64 0.48
CA GLN A 41 4.04 23.48 0.48
C GLN A 41 4.14 24.64 1.48
N CYS A 42 4.85 24.46 2.60
CA CYS A 42 4.91 25.43 3.69
C CYS A 42 6.30 26.04 3.92
N ALA A 43 7.37 25.53 3.32
CA ALA A 43 8.73 26.04 3.48
C ALA A 43 8.94 27.41 2.80
N ALA A 44 9.75 28.25 3.43
CA ALA A 44 10.18 29.54 2.88
C ALA A 44 11.27 29.41 1.81
N ASP A 45 12.05 28.33 1.90
CA ASP A 45 13.14 27.99 0.97
C ASP A 45 13.20 26.46 0.84
N GLU A 46 13.53 25.97 -0.34
CA GLU A 46 13.74 24.54 -0.61
C GLU A 46 14.96 24.01 0.16
N ALA A 47 15.99 24.83 0.38
CA ALA A 47 17.16 24.43 1.17
C ALA A 47 16.79 24.01 2.60
N HIS A 48 15.78 24.64 3.22
CA HIS A 48 15.30 24.27 4.55
C HIS A 48 14.61 22.89 4.55
N VAL A 49 14.02 22.49 3.43
CA VAL A 49 13.40 21.16 3.29
C VAL A 49 14.48 20.09 3.35
N ASP A 50 15.53 20.22 2.55
CA ASP A 50 16.62 19.25 2.51
C ASP A 50 17.38 19.17 3.84
N GLU A 51 17.64 20.32 4.48
CA GLU A 51 18.24 20.36 5.83
C GLU A 51 17.37 19.64 6.86
N THR A 52 16.05 19.88 6.83
CA THR A 52 15.09 19.23 7.74
C THR A 52 15.05 17.72 7.53
N LEU A 53 14.98 17.26 6.27
CA LEU A 53 14.98 15.84 5.93
C LEU A 53 16.27 15.16 6.37
N GLY A 54 17.43 15.75 6.04
CA GLY A 54 18.74 15.21 6.43
C GLY A 54 18.90 15.11 7.95
N ARG A 55 18.44 16.12 8.71
CA ARG A 55 18.46 16.08 10.17
C ARG A 55 17.58 14.96 10.73
N LEU A 56 16.38 14.77 10.18
CA LEU A 56 15.45 13.72 10.63
C LEU A 56 15.96 12.31 10.30
N GLN A 57 16.65 12.14 9.16
CA GLN A 57 17.32 10.89 8.80
C GLN A 57 18.49 10.61 9.73
N ALA A 58 19.33 11.60 10.01
CA ALA A 58 20.50 11.45 10.88
C ALA A 58 20.14 10.97 12.31
N ILE A 59 18.93 11.32 12.79
CA ILE A 59 18.43 10.88 14.11
C ILE A 59 17.45 9.68 14.03
N GLY A 60 17.24 9.08 12.86
CA GLY A 60 16.38 7.90 12.67
C GLY A 60 14.88 8.13 12.79
N TYR A 61 14.44 9.40 12.72
CA TYR A 61 13.02 9.77 12.72
C TYR A 61 12.39 9.50 11.36
N LEU A 62 13.15 9.73 10.29
CA LEU A 62 12.77 9.42 8.91
C LEU A 62 13.58 8.21 8.43
N ASP A 63 12.88 7.15 8.06
CA ASP A 63 13.46 5.89 7.59
C ASP A 63 12.45 5.21 6.65
N ASP A 64 12.77 5.20 5.37
CA ASP A 64 11.91 4.67 4.32
C ASP A 64 11.86 3.14 4.35
N GLN A 65 12.96 2.47 4.71
CA GLN A 65 13.00 1.02 4.89
C GLN A 65 12.05 0.61 6.03
N ARG A 66 12.19 1.22 7.21
CA ARG A 66 11.31 0.94 8.36
C ARG A 66 9.84 1.24 8.05
N THR A 67 9.59 2.31 7.28
CA THR A 67 8.25 2.69 6.84
C THR A 67 7.66 1.65 5.87
N ALA A 68 8.48 1.13 4.95
CA ALA A 68 8.07 0.10 4.01
C ALA A 68 7.75 -1.22 4.72
N GLU A 69 8.62 -1.68 5.63
CA GLU A 69 8.43 -2.89 6.42
C GLU A 69 7.15 -2.84 7.25
N SER A 70 6.94 -1.74 7.98
CA SER A 70 5.74 -1.54 8.79
C SER A 70 4.47 -1.52 7.94
N HIS A 71 4.54 -0.92 6.74
CA HIS A 71 3.43 -0.89 5.79
C HIS A 71 3.13 -2.30 5.27
N ALA A 72 4.14 -3.04 4.81
CA ALA A 72 3.97 -4.39 4.29
C ALA A 72 3.39 -5.33 5.35
N TYR A 73 3.93 -5.30 6.56
CA TYR A 73 3.42 -6.07 7.70
C TYR A 73 1.94 -5.75 7.99
N SER A 74 1.60 -4.46 8.11
CA SER A 74 0.23 -4.02 8.40
C SER A 74 -0.76 -4.45 7.32
N LYS A 75 -0.41 -4.30 6.04
CA LYS A 75 -1.27 -4.70 4.92
C LYS A 75 -1.46 -6.21 4.83
N ARG A 76 -0.43 -6.99 5.14
CA ARG A 76 -0.51 -8.45 5.19
C ARG A 76 -1.37 -8.92 6.36
N GLU A 77 -1.02 -8.53 7.59
CA GLU A 77 -1.66 -9.06 8.81
C GLU A 77 -3.07 -8.53 9.06
N LEU A 78 -3.27 -7.21 8.90
CA LEU A 78 -4.53 -6.58 9.27
C LEU A 78 -5.54 -6.62 8.13
N GLU A 79 -5.08 -6.37 6.90
CA GLU A 79 -5.96 -6.27 5.74
C GLU A 79 -6.02 -7.57 4.91
N GLY A 80 -5.02 -8.45 5.02
CA GLY A 80 -4.93 -9.69 4.25
C GLY A 80 -4.66 -9.45 2.76
N LEU A 81 -3.91 -8.40 2.41
CA LEU A 81 -3.64 -8.07 1.01
C LEU A 81 -2.53 -8.95 0.42
N GLY A 82 -2.59 -9.16 -0.89
CA GLY A 82 -1.56 -9.87 -1.64
C GLY A 82 -0.33 -9.00 -1.93
N ALA A 83 0.81 -9.65 -2.15
CA ALA A 83 2.12 -9.03 -2.30
C ALA A 83 2.16 -7.93 -3.37
N ARG A 84 1.54 -8.14 -4.53
CA ARG A 84 1.52 -7.16 -5.63
C ARG A 84 0.85 -5.85 -5.20
N ARG A 85 -0.26 -5.92 -4.46
CA ARG A 85 -0.96 -4.71 -4.03
C ARG A 85 -0.09 -3.90 -3.07
N VAL A 86 0.61 -4.57 -2.17
CA VAL A 86 1.54 -3.92 -1.24
C VAL A 86 2.71 -3.29 -1.98
N LEU A 87 3.31 -4.00 -2.93
CA LEU A 87 4.39 -3.50 -3.77
C LEU A 87 4.00 -2.21 -4.50
N ASN A 88 2.85 -2.21 -5.17
CA ASN A 88 2.33 -1.05 -5.89
C ASN A 88 2.03 0.13 -4.94
N GLU A 89 1.56 -0.14 -3.73
CA GLU A 89 1.36 0.90 -2.72
C GLU A 89 2.68 1.52 -2.25
N LEU A 90 3.72 0.71 -2.00
CA LEU A 90 5.05 1.21 -1.62
C LEU A 90 5.65 2.10 -2.72
N ARG A 91 5.60 1.67 -3.99
CA ARG A 91 6.04 2.47 -5.14
C ARG A 91 5.30 3.81 -5.23
N ARG A 92 3.98 3.80 -5.08
CA ARG A 92 3.15 5.03 -5.09
C ARG A 92 3.51 5.99 -3.94
N ARG A 93 3.90 5.46 -2.79
CA ARG A 93 4.41 6.23 -1.65
C ARG A 93 5.82 6.76 -1.87
N GLY A 94 6.48 6.40 -2.97
CA GLY A 94 7.79 6.92 -3.34
C GLY A 94 8.97 6.12 -2.79
N ILE A 95 8.73 4.91 -2.28
CA ILE A 95 9.80 3.97 -1.96
C ILE A 95 10.43 3.50 -3.27
N ASP A 96 11.76 3.47 -3.33
CA ASP A 96 12.46 3.02 -4.53
C ASP A 96 12.12 1.55 -4.86
N GLN A 97 12.21 1.22 -6.14
CA GLN A 97 11.88 -0.09 -6.67
C GLN A 97 12.54 -1.23 -5.90
N SER A 98 13.86 -1.14 -5.70
CA SER A 98 14.66 -2.22 -5.14
C SER A 98 14.34 -2.45 -3.67
N THR A 99 14.13 -1.37 -2.92
CA THR A 99 13.67 -1.45 -1.53
C THR A 99 12.27 -2.03 -1.45
N ALA A 100 11.33 -1.55 -2.27
CA ALA A 100 9.96 -2.03 -2.25
C ALA A 100 9.87 -3.54 -2.58
N GLU A 101 10.60 -3.99 -3.59
CA GLU A 101 10.66 -5.40 -3.99
C GLU A 101 11.23 -6.27 -2.87
N ARG A 102 12.41 -5.91 -2.33
CA ARG A 102 13.05 -6.65 -1.24
C ARG A 102 12.17 -6.71 0.01
N THR A 103 11.58 -5.58 0.41
CA THR A 103 10.68 -5.52 1.57
C THR A 103 9.47 -6.44 1.38
N VAL A 104 8.86 -6.45 0.20
CA VAL A 104 7.71 -7.32 -0.09
C VAL A 104 8.14 -8.78 -0.16
N GLU A 105 9.27 -9.09 -0.79
CA GLU A 105 9.80 -10.45 -0.84
C GLU A 105 10.03 -11.00 0.58
N GLU A 106 10.71 -10.24 1.44
CA GLU A 106 10.94 -10.62 2.84
C GLU A 106 9.62 -10.75 3.62
N ALA A 107 8.70 -9.80 3.44
CA ALA A 107 7.40 -9.83 4.11
C ALA A 107 6.47 -10.94 3.61
N TYR A 108 6.70 -11.56 2.45
CA TYR A 108 5.84 -12.63 1.93
C TYR A 108 6.53 -13.99 1.81
N ARG A 109 7.83 -14.09 2.13
CA ARG A 109 8.65 -15.30 1.99
C ARG A 109 8.04 -16.56 2.64
N GLU A 110 7.50 -16.42 3.84
CA GLU A 110 6.95 -17.52 4.63
C GLU A 110 5.41 -17.58 4.60
N VAL A 111 4.79 -16.82 3.71
CA VAL A 111 3.33 -16.70 3.65
C VAL A 111 2.74 -17.74 2.70
N ASP A 112 1.81 -18.55 3.21
CA ASP A 112 0.93 -19.34 2.35
C ASP A 112 -0.12 -18.43 1.71
N GLU A 113 0.09 -18.08 0.44
CA GLU A 113 -0.81 -17.21 -0.31
C GLU A 113 -2.23 -17.81 -0.45
N LEU A 114 -2.39 -19.14 -0.50
CA LEU A 114 -3.72 -19.78 -0.58
C LEU A 114 -4.49 -19.63 0.72
N GLU A 115 -3.80 -19.81 1.85
CA GLU A 115 -4.34 -19.57 3.18
C GLU A 115 -4.77 -18.09 3.31
N LEU A 116 -3.91 -17.17 2.87
CA LEU A 116 -4.19 -15.73 2.90
C LEU A 116 -5.42 -15.37 2.06
N ILE A 117 -5.55 -15.95 0.85
CA ILE A 117 -6.74 -15.78 0.00
C ILE A 117 -7.99 -16.25 0.72
N ARG A 118 -7.96 -17.43 1.33
CA ARG A 118 -9.12 -17.97 2.05
C ARG A 118 -9.54 -17.04 3.17
N GLN A 119 -8.61 -16.68 4.06
CA GLN A 119 -8.89 -15.77 5.18
C GLN A 119 -9.42 -14.41 4.72
N TYR A 120 -8.85 -13.87 3.64
CA TYR A 120 -9.30 -12.62 3.05
C TYR A 120 -10.75 -12.70 2.56
N LEU A 121 -11.11 -13.76 1.83
CA LEU A 121 -12.47 -13.96 1.34
C LEU A 121 -13.46 -14.15 2.48
N GLU A 122 -13.15 -15.00 3.45
CA GLU A 122 -14.03 -15.29 4.59
C GLU A 122 -14.32 -14.01 5.39
N ARG A 123 -13.29 -13.21 5.66
CA ARG A 123 -13.43 -11.90 6.32
C ARG A 123 -14.33 -10.95 5.51
N LYS A 124 -14.17 -10.90 4.19
CA LYS A 124 -14.93 -9.98 3.31
C LYS A 124 -16.33 -10.47 2.99
N MET A 125 -16.62 -11.75 3.17
CA MET A 125 -17.94 -12.35 2.96
C MET A 125 -18.72 -12.48 4.26
N GLY A 126 -18.05 -12.44 5.42
CA GLY A 126 -18.67 -12.66 6.73
C GLY A 126 -19.13 -14.10 6.95
N ARG A 127 -18.65 -15.04 6.13
CA ARG A 127 -18.96 -16.47 6.20
C ARG A 127 -17.76 -17.29 5.75
N ARG A 128 -17.72 -18.55 6.18
CA ARG A 128 -16.71 -19.50 5.71
C ARG A 128 -16.90 -19.84 4.24
N LEU A 129 -15.80 -20.16 3.58
CA LEU A 129 -15.79 -20.59 2.19
C LEU A 129 -16.09 -22.10 2.12
N GLU A 130 -17.31 -22.48 2.49
CA GLU A 130 -17.76 -23.87 2.55
C GLU A 130 -18.71 -24.20 1.38
N GLY A 131 -18.58 -25.42 0.85
CA GLY A 131 -19.41 -25.89 -0.25
C GLY A 131 -18.96 -25.41 -1.64
N LYS A 132 -19.79 -25.71 -2.64
CA LYS A 132 -19.55 -25.29 -4.02
C LYS A 132 -20.25 -23.97 -4.32
N LEU A 133 -19.53 -23.06 -4.98
CA LEU A 133 -20.08 -21.85 -5.59
C LEU A 133 -20.73 -22.24 -6.90
N GLU A 134 -22.07 -22.19 -6.94
CA GLU A 134 -22.87 -22.60 -8.11
C GLU A 134 -23.11 -21.45 -9.10
N ASP A 135 -22.90 -20.20 -8.69
CA ASP A 135 -23.12 -19.03 -9.54
C ASP A 135 -21.80 -18.56 -10.19
N PRO A 136 -21.65 -18.63 -11.54
CA PRO A 136 -20.48 -18.11 -12.23
C PRO A 136 -20.28 -16.60 -12.02
N ARG A 137 -21.35 -15.84 -11.79
CA ARG A 137 -21.26 -14.39 -11.51
C ARG A 137 -20.67 -14.13 -10.13
N GLU A 138 -20.91 -15.00 -9.15
CA GLU A 138 -20.27 -14.92 -7.84
C GLU A 138 -18.77 -15.22 -7.97
N VAL A 139 -18.39 -16.30 -8.67
CA VAL A 139 -16.99 -16.65 -8.91
C VAL A 139 -16.23 -15.53 -9.62
N HIS A 140 -16.82 -14.94 -10.67
CA HIS A 140 -16.22 -13.79 -11.36
C HIS A 140 -16.03 -12.59 -10.41
N ARG A 141 -17.04 -12.27 -9.58
CA ARG A 141 -16.96 -11.15 -8.62
C ARG A 141 -15.86 -11.35 -7.58
N LEU A 142 -15.70 -12.58 -7.08
CA LEU A 142 -14.63 -12.92 -6.13
C LEU A 142 -13.26 -12.84 -6.80
N THR A 143 -13.14 -13.33 -8.04
CA THR A 143 -11.92 -13.22 -8.85
C THR A 143 -11.48 -11.76 -8.98
N GLN A 144 -12.39 -10.88 -9.42
CA GLN A 144 -12.10 -9.44 -9.56
C GLN A 144 -11.75 -8.78 -8.22
N ARG A 145 -12.35 -9.24 -7.12
CA ARG A 145 -12.00 -8.76 -5.78
C ARG A 145 -10.58 -9.17 -5.38
N LEU A 146 -10.18 -10.42 -5.63
CA LEU A 146 -8.85 -10.93 -5.32
C LEU A 146 -7.76 -10.27 -6.18
N MET A 147 -8.04 -10.04 -7.47
CA MET A 147 -7.12 -9.31 -8.35
C MET A 147 -6.87 -7.90 -7.82
N ARG A 148 -7.92 -7.16 -7.43
CA ARG A 148 -7.78 -5.84 -6.79
C ARG A 148 -7.07 -5.88 -5.44
N ALA A 149 -7.16 -7.01 -4.73
CA ALA A 149 -6.45 -7.25 -3.48
C ALA A 149 -4.96 -7.62 -3.69
N GLY A 150 -4.52 -7.83 -4.93
CA GLY A 150 -3.12 -8.05 -5.29
C GLY A 150 -2.63 -9.48 -5.20
N PHE A 151 -3.54 -10.46 -5.21
CA PHE A 151 -3.15 -11.87 -5.30
C PHE A 151 -2.74 -12.23 -6.72
N SER A 152 -1.86 -13.23 -6.83
CA SER A 152 -1.48 -13.80 -8.13
C SER A 152 -2.66 -14.58 -8.74
N VAL A 153 -2.86 -14.43 -10.05
CA VAL A 153 -3.90 -15.12 -10.81
C VAL A 153 -3.75 -16.64 -10.71
N GLY A 154 -2.51 -17.14 -10.67
CA GLY A 154 -2.24 -18.55 -10.45
C GLY A 154 -2.87 -19.06 -9.14
N ARG A 155 -2.66 -18.34 -8.03
CA ARG A 155 -3.25 -18.72 -6.74
C ARG A 155 -4.73 -18.41 -6.62
N ILE A 156 -5.22 -17.38 -7.29
CA ILE A 156 -6.67 -17.12 -7.39
C ILE A 156 -7.37 -18.29 -8.08
N ARG A 157 -6.84 -18.74 -9.22
CA ARG A 157 -7.38 -19.88 -9.97
C ARG A 157 -7.36 -21.14 -9.12
N GLU A 158 -6.26 -21.39 -8.42
CA GLU A 158 -6.14 -22.54 -7.52
C GLU A 158 -7.13 -22.49 -6.36
N ALA A 159 -7.24 -21.35 -5.66
CA ALA A 159 -8.12 -21.21 -4.50
C ALA A 159 -9.60 -21.30 -4.88
N LEU A 160 -10.03 -20.56 -5.93
CA LEU A 160 -11.42 -20.56 -6.37
C LEU A 160 -11.79 -21.84 -7.11
N GLY A 161 -10.87 -22.50 -7.82
CA GLY A 161 -11.12 -23.76 -8.51
C GLY A 161 -11.51 -24.90 -7.57
N ARG A 162 -11.03 -24.87 -6.31
CA ARG A 162 -11.42 -25.83 -5.28
C ARG A 162 -12.90 -25.70 -4.89
N VAL A 163 -13.43 -24.48 -4.89
CA VAL A 163 -14.80 -24.19 -4.45
C VAL A 163 -15.78 -23.89 -5.58
N ALA A 164 -15.34 -23.58 -6.79
CA ALA A 164 -16.24 -23.41 -7.93
C ALA A 164 -16.91 -24.74 -8.31
N ALA A 165 -18.20 -24.69 -8.66
CA ALA A 165 -18.93 -25.85 -9.18
C ALA A 165 -18.33 -26.30 -10.53
N ASP A 166 -17.89 -25.35 -11.36
CA ASP A 166 -17.18 -25.59 -12.62
C ASP A 166 -15.87 -24.76 -12.66
N PRO A 167 -14.69 -25.41 -12.61
CA PRO A 167 -13.40 -24.73 -12.72
C PRO A 167 -13.17 -24.02 -14.06
N ALA A 168 -13.89 -24.37 -15.13
CA ALA A 168 -13.73 -23.75 -16.45
C ALA A 168 -14.04 -22.24 -16.43
N TRP A 169 -14.81 -21.76 -15.45
CA TRP A 169 -15.09 -20.33 -15.26
C TRP A 169 -13.86 -19.48 -14.92
N LEU A 170 -12.74 -20.12 -14.55
CA LEU A 170 -11.47 -19.49 -14.21
C LEU A 170 -10.40 -19.68 -15.31
N GLU A 171 -10.78 -20.29 -16.44
CA GLU A 171 -9.93 -20.38 -17.63
C GLU A 171 -9.76 -19.00 -18.28
N GLY A 172 -8.61 -18.78 -18.91
CA GLY A 172 -8.32 -17.49 -19.56
C GLY A 172 -8.10 -16.31 -18.61
N LEU A 173 -8.02 -16.53 -17.29
CA LEU A 173 -7.58 -15.48 -16.38
C LEU A 173 -6.13 -15.09 -16.67
N GLU A 174 -5.94 -13.80 -16.94
CA GLU A 174 -4.64 -13.17 -17.17
C GLU A 174 -4.28 -12.26 -16.01
N GLU A 175 -2.98 -12.17 -15.70
CA GLU A 175 -2.50 -11.18 -14.76
C GLU A 175 -2.81 -9.77 -15.28
N PRO A 176 -3.36 -8.87 -14.43
CA PRO A 176 -3.41 -7.46 -14.75
C PRO A 176 -2.03 -6.99 -15.22
N PHE A 177 -2.01 -6.31 -16.36
CA PHE A 177 -0.81 -5.59 -16.76
C PHE A 177 -0.58 -4.46 -15.75
N ASP A 178 0.42 -4.65 -14.89
CA ASP A 178 0.92 -3.61 -14.01
C ASP A 178 1.80 -2.67 -14.85
N GLY A 179 1.16 -1.85 -15.68
CA GLY A 179 1.87 -0.79 -16.38
C GLY A 179 2.53 0.14 -15.37
N ASP A 180 3.84 0.32 -15.49
CA ASP A 180 4.58 1.33 -14.72
C ASP A 180 4.11 2.72 -15.17
N GLU A 181 3.07 3.27 -14.53
CA GLU A 181 2.67 4.69 -14.61
C GLU A 181 3.38 5.54 -13.55
#